data_AF-A8PDG7-F1
#
_entry.id   AF-A8PDG7-F1
#
_cell.length_a   1.000
_cell.length_b   1.000
_cell.length_c   1.000
_cell.angle_alpha   90.00
_cell.angle_beta   90.00
_cell.angle_gamma   90.00
#
_symmetry.space_group_name_H-M   'P 1'
#
loop_
_entity.id
_entity.type
_entity.pdbx_description
1 polymer ?
#
loop_
_entity_poly.entity_id
_entity_poly.type
_entity_poly.pdbx_seq_one_letter_code
_entity_poly.pdbx_strand_id
1 'polypeptide(L)'
;MSISSGAYTITSKLNGLPVSCSLAEDRSMTPKRILVLFEDGSNSDKSWDIEEDDGAYILKSKGNPVMPLERKLFADLRTSSRTYLVQTPVIWMLKPQNFSSIVNVNTEEGWALPDDAKAMWQVDATLLSVPPTDPPRFPDNDLFIFKRVESD
;
A
#
# COMPACT_ATOMS: atom_id res chain seq x y z
N MET A 1 1.37 12.77 11.87
CA MET A 1 2.81 12.52 11.64
C MET A 1 2.98 12.32 10.15
N SER A 2 3.92 13.02 9.52
CA SER A 2 4.35 12.75 8.15
C SER A 2 5.53 11.75 8.19
N ILE A 3 5.63 10.90 7.17
CA ILE A 3 6.83 10.08 6.95
C ILE A 3 7.66 10.75 5.86
N SER A 4 8.98 10.63 5.94
CA SER A 4 9.86 11.15 4.88
C SER A 4 9.84 10.25 3.66
N SER A 5 10.03 10.79 2.46
CA SER A 5 10.30 10.00 1.27
C SER A 5 11.48 9.03 1.46
N GLY A 6 11.41 7.86 0.83
CA GLY A 6 12.46 6.85 0.89
C GLY A 6 11.94 5.42 0.78
N ALA A 7 12.83 4.46 1.06
CA ALA A 7 12.52 3.04 1.04
C ALA A 7 11.92 2.56 2.36
N TYR A 8 10.81 1.83 2.29
CA TYR A 8 10.09 1.28 3.44
C TYR A 8 9.72 -0.19 3.21
N THR A 9 9.53 -0.91 4.31
CA THR A 9 8.72 -2.13 4.33
C THR A 9 7.35 -1.77 4.87
N ILE A 10 6.31 -2.35 4.27
CA ILE A 10 4.93 -2.19 4.73
C ILE A 10 4.43 -3.56 5.19
N THR A 11 3.97 -3.64 6.43
CA THR A 11 3.33 -4.86 6.97
C THR A 11 1.89 -4.58 7.40
N SER A 12 1.02 -5.58 7.27
CA SER A 12 -0.32 -5.52 7.81
C SER A 12 -0.29 -5.63 9.32
N LYS A 13 -1.08 -4.80 10.02
CA LYS A 13 -1.23 -4.89 11.47
C LYS A 13 -2.00 -6.15 11.88
N LEU A 14 -2.93 -6.62 11.04
CA LEU A 14 -3.79 -7.78 11.27
C LEU A 14 -3.01 -9.07 11.53
N ASN A 15 -2.01 -9.36 10.71
CA ASN A 15 -1.28 -10.64 10.74
C ASN A 15 0.25 -10.48 10.76
N GLY A 16 0.76 -9.25 10.77
CA GLY A 16 2.19 -8.95 10.78
C GLY A 16 2.90 -9.22 9.44
N LEU A 17 2.18 -9.70 8.43
CA LEU A 17 2.78 -10.11 7.16
C LEU A 17 3.08 -8.91 6.26
N PRO A 18 4.17 -8.97 5.48
CA PRO A 18 4.50 -7.93 4.53
C PRO A 18 3.49 -7.85 3.39
N VAL A 19 3.33 -6.65 2.84
CA VAL A 19 2.41 -6.37 1.75
C VAL A 19 3.22 -5.84 0.57
N SER A 20 3.15 -6.46 -0.60
CA SER A 20 3.83 -5.98 -1.83
C SER A 20 3.37 -6.80 -3.05
N CYS A 21 3.92 -6.52 -4.23
CA CYS A 21 3.82 -7.39 -5.41
C CYS A 21 4.51 -8.75 -5.17
N SER A 22 4.04 -9.83 -5.80
CA SER A 22 4.67 -11.15 -5.65
C SER A 22 6.03 -11.21 -6.33
N LEU A 23 6.93 -12.09 -5.86
CA LEU A 23 8.26 -12.27 -6.46
C LEU A 23 8.16 -12.76 -7.91
N ALA A 24 7.33 -13.78 -8.13
CA ALA A 24 7.05 -14.33 -9.45
C ALA A 24 5.78 -13.70 -10.01
N GLU A 25 5.92 -12.94 -11.09
CA GLU A 25 4.82 -12.35 -11.84
C GLU A 25 5.00 -12.65 -13.33
N ASP A 26 3.90 -12.68 -14.08
CA ASP A 26 3.99 -12.74 -15.53
C ASP A 26 4.63 -11.46 -16.10
N ARG A 27 5.11 -11.54 -17.35
CA ARG A 27 5.76 -10.42 -18.04
C ARG A 27 4.77 -9.47 -18.75
N SER A 28 3.47 -9.61 -18.49
CA SER A 28 2.48 -8.74 -19.13
C SER A 28 2.48 -7.36 -18.48
N MET A 29 2.07 -6.34 -19.24
CA MET A 29 1.88 -4.97 -18.75
C MET A 29 0.55 -4.78 -18.01
N THR A 30 -0.10 -5.88 -17.61
CA THR A 30 -1.32 -5.81 -16.79
C THR A 30 -0.98 -5.36 -15.38
N PRO A 31 -1.87 -4.58 -14.72
CA PRO A 31 -1.69 -4.18 -13.32
C PRO A 31 -1.42 -5.40 -12.44
N LYS A 32 -0.45 -5.27 -11.54
CA LYS A 32 -0.01 -6.35 -10.66
C LYS A 32 -0.66 -6.24 -9.30
N ARG A 33 -1.06 -7.37 -8.72
CA ARG A 33 -1.81 -7.38 -7.46
C ARG A 33 -0.89 -7.01 -6.32
N ILE A 34 -1.37 -6.15 -5.42
CA ILE A 34 -0.72 -5.98 -4.11
C ILE A 34 -1.25 -7.06 -3.17
N LEU A 35 -0.35 -7.92 -2.72
CA LEU A 35 -0.67 -9.11 -1.95
C LEU A 35 -0.09 -9.03 -0.55
N VAL A 36 -0.74 -9.70 0.40
CA VAL A 36 -0.12 -10.17 1.63
C VAL A 36 0.88 -11.26 1.25
N LEU A 37 2.14 -11.13 1.64
CA LEU A 37 3.21 -12.05 1.29
C LEU A 37 3.54 -12.99 2.44
N PHE A 38 4.24 -14.09 2.13
CA PHE A 38 4.82 -14.94 3.16
C PHE A 38 5.97 -14.21 3.88
N GLU A 39 6.23 -14.62 5.11
CA GLU A 39 7.44 -14.23 5.84
C GLU A 39 8.62 -15.08 5.36
N ASP A 40 9.20 -14.73 4.22
CA ASP A 40 10.56 -15.16 3.85
C ASP A 40 11.56 -14.07 4.29
N GLY A 41 12.65 -14.44 4.96
CA GLY A 41 13.59 -13.50 5.60
C GLY A 41 14.30 -12.49 4.67
N SER A 42 13.93 -12.41 3.38
CA SER A 42 14.39 -11.40 2.43
C SER A 42 13.51 -10.15 2.49
N ASN A 43 14.10 -8.99 2.83
CA ASN A 43 13.40 -7.71 2.85
C ASN A 43 13.53 -6.94 1.52
N SER A 44 14.54 -7.22 0.69
CA SER A 44 14.82 -6.47 -0.54
C SER A 44 13.63 -6.51 -1.52
N ASP A 45 12.98 -7.67 -1.61
CA ASP A 45 11.88 -7.91 -2.55
C ASP A 45 10.53 -7.37 -2.06
N LYS A 46 10.50 -6.79 -0.85
CA LYS A 46 9.33 -6.27 -0.14
C LYS A 46 9.40 -4.75 0.07
N SER A 47 10.38 -4.11 -0.55
CA SER A 47 10.61 -2.68 -0.44
C SER A 47 9.57 -1.87 -1.22
N TRP A 48 9.19 -0.75 -0.62
CA TRP A 48 8.32 0.28 -1.17
C TRP A 48 9.09 1.57 -1.30
N ASP A 49 8.97 2.23 -2.44
CA ASP A 49 9.46 3.60 -2.60
C ASP A 49 8.29 4.55 -2.31
N ILE A 50 8.45 5.35 -1.26
CA ILE A 50 7.48 6.34 -0.83
C ILE A 50 7.98 7.71 -1.27
N GLU A 51 7.15 8.46 -2.00
CA GLU A 51 7.42 9.83 -2.41
C GLU A 51 6.36 10.74 -1.78
N GLU A 52 6.79 11.66 -0.94
CA GLU A 52 5.94 12.72 -0.40
C GLU A 52 5.70 13.82 -1.46
N ASP A 53 4.45 14.26 -1.55
CA ASP A 53 3.95 15.29 -2.46
C ASP A 53 2.89 16.10 -1.72
N ASP A 54 3.27 17.30 -1.24
CA ASP A 54 2.42 18.27 -0.54
C ASP A 54 1.57 17.68 0.61
N GLY A 55 2.22 16.94 1.51
CA GLY A 55 1.59 16.31 2.67
C GLY A 55 0.85 14.99 2.38
N ALA A 56 0.86 14.55 1.12
CA ALA A 56 0.34 13.26 0.71
C ALA A 56 1.43 12.43 0.00
N TYR A 57 1.10 11.22 -0.44
CA TYR A 57 2.13 10.25 -0.81
C TYR A 57 1.80 9.47 -2.08
N ILE A 58 2.82 9.26 -2.90
CA ILE A 58 2.84 8.25 -3.96
C ILE A 58 3.54 7.02 -3.39
N LEU A 59 2.81 5.90 -3.34
CA LEU A 59 3.33 4.62 -2.86
C LEU A 59 3.67 3.76 -4.07
N LYS A 60 4.93 3.30 -4.17
CA LYS A 60 5.38 2.45 -5.27
C LYS A 60 5.83 1.09 -4.76
N SER A 61 5.30 0.04 -5.35
CA SER A 61 5.78 -1.33 -5.16
C SER A 61 6.58 -1.74 -6.39
N LYS A 62 7.83 -2.19 -6.18
CA LYS A 62 8.78 -2.53 -7.25
C LYS A 62 8.87 -1.43 -8.32
N GLY A 63 8.96 -0.17 -7.87
CA GLY A 63 9.08 1.01 -8.73
C GLY A 63 7.80 1.46 -9.45
N ASN A 64 6.67 0.76 -9.29
CA ASN A 64 5.41 1.11 -9.96
C ASN A 64 4.39 1.68 -8.95
N PRO A 65 3.73 2.82 -9.26
CA PRO A 65 2.75 3.42 -8.37
C PRO A 65 1.53 2.51 -8.18
N VAL A 66 0.94 2.54 -6.99
CA VAL A 66 -0.25 1.75 -6.69
C VAL A 66 -1.54 2.55 -6.86
N MET A 67 -2.58 1.86 -7.32
CA MET A 67 -3.88 2.43 -7.60
C MET A 67 -5.01 1.47 -7.19
N PRO A 68 -6.19 1.99 -6.84
CA PRO A 68 -7.40 1.19 -6.74
C PRO A 68 -7.93 0.84 -8.14
N LEU A 69 -8.38 -0.41 -8.32
CA LEU A 69 -9.09 -0.88 -9.50
C LEU A 69 -10.08 -1.95 -9.06
N GLU A 70 -11.37 -1.78 -9.41
CA GLU A 70 -12.44 -2.74 -9.06
C GLU A 70 -12.45 -3.12 -7.56
N ARG A 71 -12.29 -2.12 -6.68
CA ARG A 71 -12.22 -2.28 -5.20
C ARG A 71 -11.05 -3.12 -4.70
N LYS A 72 -10.02 -3.34 -5.52
CA LYS A 72 -8.79 -4.04 -5.18
C LYS A 72 -7.59 -3.13 -5.43
N LEU A 73 -6.49 -3.40 -4.76
CA LEU A 73 -5.25 -2.62 -4.91
C LEU A 73 -4.30 -3.29 -5.91
N PHE A 74 -3.75 -2.49 -6.82
CA PHE A 74 -2.80 -2.94 -7.83
C PHE A 74 -1.63 -1.96 -8.00
N ALA A 75 -0.46 -2.46 -8.38
CA ALA A 75 0.61 -1.66 -8.97
C ALA A 75 0.34 -1.44 -10.47
N ASP A 76 0.42 -0.19 -10.93
CA ASP A 76 0.20 0.16 -12.33
C ASP A 76 1.51 0.14 -13.12
N LEU A 77 1.66 -0.87 -13.97
CA LEU A 77 2.81 -1.02 -14.86
C LEU A 77 2.68 -0.18 -16.14
N ARG A 78 1.50 0.38 -16.43
CA ARG A 78 1.28 1.14 -17.67
C ARG A 78 1.87 2.53 -17.57
N THR A 79 1.79 3.12 -16.38
CA THR A 79 2.30 4.47 -16.08
C THR A 79 3.83 4.56 -16.10
N SER A 80 4.54 3.45 -15.91
CA SER A 80 6.01 3.41 -16.04
C SER A 80 6.49 3.38 -17.49
N SER A 81 5.61 3.08 -18.45
CA SER A 81 5.90 3.27 -19.88
C SER A 81 5.59 4.71 -20.28
N ARG A 82 6.63 5.48 -20.62
CA ARG A 82 6.62 6.93 -20.98
C ARG A 82 5.65 7.35 -22.10
N THR A 83 4.85 6.42 -22.64
CA THR A 83 4.03 6.60 -23.84
C THR A 83 2.54 6.75 -23.52
N TYR A 84 2.08 6.42 -22.32
CA TYR A 84 0.69 6.64 -21.93
C TYR A 84 0.56 7.94 -21.16
N LEU A 85 -0.18 8.86 -21.78
CA LEU A 85 -0.61 10.16 -21.29
C LEU A 85 -0.77 10.20 -19.76
N VAL A 86 0.08 11.01 -19.11
CA VAL A 86 -0.04 11.63 -17.77
C VAL A 86 -1.28 11.16 -17.00
N GLN A 87 -1.23 9.96 -16.43
CA GLN A 87 -2.13 9.62 -15.35
C GLN A 87 -1.49 10.19 -14.09
N THR A 88 -2.16 11.18 -13.50
CA THR A 88 -1.77 11.71 -12.19
C THR A 88 -1.67 10.52 -11.23
N PRO A 89 -0.52 10.33 -10.55
CA PRO A 89 -0.37 9.23 -9.62
C PRO A 89 -1.44 9.31 -8.54
N VAL A 90 -1.89 8.16 -8.04
CA VAL A 90 -2.83 8.13 -6.93
C VAL A 90 -2.10 8.60 -5.68
N ILE A 91 -2.66 9.62 -5.06
CA ILE A 91 -2.12 10.25 -3.88
C ILE A 91 -2.84 9.68 -2.64
N TRP A 92 -2.06 9.34 -1.62
CA TRP A 92 -2.55 8.73 -0.39
C TRP A 92 -2.25 9.61 0.82
N MET A 93 -3.17 9.63 1.79
CA MET A 93 -2.96 10.20 3.12
C MET A 93 -2.70 9.10 4.14
N LEU A 94 -1.78 9.36 5.05
CA LEU A 94 -1.53 8.53 6.23
C LEU A 94 -2.21 9.16 7.44
N LYS A 95 -3.23 8.50 8.00
CA LYS A 95 -3.87 9.00 9.23
C LYS A 95 -3.11 8.45 10.45
N PRO A 96 -2.57 9.31 11.32
CA PRO A 96 -1.73 8.87 12.44
C PRO A 96 -2.58 8.27 13.57
N GLN A 97 -2.42 6.96 13.76
CA GLN A 97 -2.40 6.33 15.08
C GLN A 97 -0.99 5.72 15.22
N ASN A 98 -0.66 4.91 16.22
CA ASN A 98 0.67 4.26 16.26
C ASN A 98 0.99 3.40 15.00
N PHE A 99 -0.01 3.22 14.13
CA PHE A 99 0.02 2.61 12.81
C PHE A 99 -0.71 3.55 11.81
N SER A 100 -0.43 3.42 10.51
CA SER A 100 -1.02 4.29 9.50
C SER A 100 -2.13 3.57 8.73
N SER A 101 -3.34 4.12 8.75
CA SER A 101 -4.31 3.82 7.69
C SER A 101 -3.94 4.62 6.44
N ILE A 102 -4.06 3.96 5.28
CA ILE A 102 -3.67 4.51 3.97
C ILE A 102 -4.97 4.83 3.24
N VAL A 103 -5.24 6.10 2.93
CA VAL A 103 -6.51 6.55 2.35
C VAL A 103 -6.27 7.35 1.08
N ASN A 104 -6.95 7.02 0.00
CA ASN A 104 -6.90 7.74 -1.26
C ASN A 104 -7.52 9.13 -1.07
N VAL A 105 -6.81 10.19 -1.46
CA VAL A 105 -7.29 11.57 -1.29
C VAL A 105 -8.53 11.89 -2.13
N ASN A 106 -8.72 11.20 -3.25
CA ASN A 106 -9.78 11.51 -4.21
C ASN A 106 -11.04 10.65 -4.01
N THR A 107 -10.87 9.37 -3.65
CA THR A 107 -12.00 8.43 -3.52
C THR A 107 -12.40 8.15 -2.08
N GLU A 108 -11.61 8.60 -1.10
CA GLU A 108 -11.74 8.25 0.32
C GLU A 108 -11.65 6.75 0.63
N GLU A 109 -11.36 5.91 -0.38
CA GLU A 109 -11.09 4.49 -0.20
C GLU A 109 -9.73 4.30 0.45
N GLY A 110 -9.66 3.47 1.47
CA GLY A 110 -8.41 3.04 2.07
C GLY A 110 -8.07 1.59 1.78
N TRP A 111 -6.87 1.22 2.20
CA TRP A 111 -6.41 -0.16 2.13
C TRP A 111 -7.06 -0.95 3.25
N ALA A 112 -7.61 -2.11 2.92
CA ALA A 112 -8.20 -3.00 3.90
C ALA A 112 -7.88 -4.46 3.58
N LEU A 113 -7.96 -5.30 4.61
CA LEU A 113 -7.97 -6.75 4.48
C LEU A 113 -9.25 -7.30 5.12
N PRO A 114 -9.74 -8.47 4.70
CA PRO A 114 -10.70 -9.20 5.50
C PRO A 114 -10.03 -9.75 6.77
N ASP A 115 -10.81 -9.95 7.84
CA ASP A 115 -10.30 -10.41 9.14
C ASP A 115 -9.60 -11.78 9.09
N ASP A 116 -9.93 -12.60 8.08
CA ASP A 116 -9.34 -13.92 7.86
C ASP A 116 -8.25 -13.93 6.78
N ALA A 117 -7.75 -12.75 6.37
CA ALA A 117 -6.73 -12.62 5.33
C ALA A 117 -5.45 -13.39 5.67
N LYS A 118 -4.99 -14.18 4.69
CA LYS A 118 -3.76 -15.00 4.76
C LYS A 118 -2.76 -14.52 3.72
N ALA A 119 -1.58 -15.12 3.74
CA ALA A 119 -0.63 -14.95 2.64
C ALA A 119 -1.30 -15.24 1.28
N MET A 120 -0.88 -14.50 0.26
CA MET A 120 -1.42 -14.42 -1.10
C MET A 120 -2.81 -13.77 -1.22
N TRP A 121 -3.39 -13.24 -0.14
CA TRP A 121 -4.60 -12.44 -0.24
C TRP A 121 -4.31 -11.08 -0.86
N GLN A 122 -5.19 -10.61 -1.76
CA GLN A 122 -5.05 -9.29 -2.37
C GLN A 122 -5.65 -8.21 -1.47
N VAL A 123 -4.94 -7.10 -1.29
CA VAL A 123 -5.41 -5.94 -0.53
C VAL A 123 -6.62 -5.31 -1.21
N ASP A 124 -7.64 -4.99 -0.43
CA ASP A 124 -8.83 -4.28 -0.88
C ASP A 124 -8.60 -2.78 -0.89
N ALA A 125 -9.25 -2.09 -1.82
CA ALA A 125 -9.41 -0.64 -1.81
C ALA A 125 -10.88 -0.33 -1.58
N THR A 126 -11.23 0.06 -0.35
CA THR A 126 -12.62 0.24 0.08
C THR A 126 -12.73 1.36 1.09
N LEU A 127 -13.91 1.93 1.26
CA LEU A 127 -14.18 2.87 2.35
C LEU A 127 -13.86 2.21 3.70
N LEU A 128 -13.03 2.88 4.51
CA LEU A 128 -12.67 2.40 5.84
C LEU A 128 -13.82 2.63 6.80
N SER A 129 -14.21 1.58 7.52
CA SER A 129 -15.29 1.67 8.50
C SER A 129 -14.73 2.13 9.84
N VAL A 130 -14.96 3.38 10.20
CA VAL A 130 -14.47 3.97 11.45
C VAL A 130 -15.57 3.96 12.51
N PRO A 131 -15.44 3.21 13.61
CA PRO A 131 -16.38 3.27 14.72
C PRO A 131 -16.44 4.68 15.34
N PRO A 132 -17.61 5.12 15.84
CA PRO A 132 -17.77 6.41 16.49
C PRO A 132 -17.21 6.40 17.93
N THR A 133 -15.89 6.22 18.07
CA THR A 133 -15.17 6.34 19.33
C THR A 133 -14.34 7.63 19.37
N ASP A 134 -13.98 8.11 20.56
CA ASP A 134 -13.08 9.26 20.73
C ASP A 134 -11.85 8.87 21.58
N PRO A 135 -10.64 8.77 21.00
CA PRO A 135 -10.35 8.96 19.58
C PRO A 135 -10.95 7.82 18.72
N PRO A 136 -11.18 8.06 17.41
CA PRO A 136 -11.56 7.00 16.49
C PRO A 136 -10.55 5.85 16.56
N ARG A 137 -10.98 4.60 16.49
CA ARG A 137 -10.08 3.44 16.46
C ARG A 137 -10.33 2.63 15.20
N PHE A 138 -9.36 2.64 14.30
CA PHE A 138 -9.42 1.77 13.12
C PHE A 138 -9.19 0.32 13.56
N PRO A 139 -9.91 -0.65 12.95
CA PRO A 139 -9.64 -2.05 13.16
C PRO A 139 -8.28 -2.45 12.54
N ASP A 140 -7.65 -3.51 13.06
CA ASP A 140 -6.29 -3.91 12.65
C ASP A 140 -6.18 -4.29 11.16
N ASN A 141 -7.30 -4.68 10.54
CA ASN A 141 -7.39 -4.99 9.13
C ASN A 141 -7.33 -3.76 8.21
N ASP A 142 -7.51 -2.55 8.76
CA ASP A 142 -7.38 -1.25 8.07
C ASP A 142 -6.04 -0.55 8.37
N LEU A 143 -5.15 -1.19 9.13
CA LEU A 143 -3.91 -0.59 9.64
C LEU A 143 -2.66 -1.25 9.05
N PHE A 144 -1.71 -0.41 8.64
CA PHE A 144 -0.44 -0.83 8.07
C PHE A 144 0.73 -0.15 8.79
N ILE A 145 1.84 -0.88 8.90
CA ILE A 145 3.05 -0.44 9.59
C ILE A 145 4.13 -0.15 8.55
N PHE A 146 4.64 1.08 8.56
CA PHE A 146 5.74 1.51 7.72
C PHE A 146 7.03 1.46 8.53
N LYS A 147 8.00 0.66 8.09
CA LYS A 147 9.34 0.62 8.69
C LYS A 147 10.37 0.97 7.64
N ARG A 148 11.11 2.06 7.86
CA ARG A 148 12.16 2.54 6.96
C ARG A 148 13.22 1.46 6.77
N VAL A 149 13.63 1.24 5.53
CA VAL A 149 14.78 0.40 5.20
C VAL A 149 16.00 1.31 5.22
N GLU A 150 16.97 1.02 6.08
CA GLU A 150 18.26 1.68 6.03
C GLU A 150 19.01 1.16 4.80
N SER A 151 19.50 2.09 3.96
CA SER A 151 20.37 1.73 2.85
C SER A 151 21.75 1.47 3.44
N ASP A 152 22.28 0.26 3.23
CA ASP A 152 23.69 -0.06 3.47
C ASP A 152 24.62 0.76 2.55
#